data_AF-A0A382G003-F1
#
_entry.id   AF-A0A382G003-F1
#
_cell.length_a   1.000
_cell.length_b   1.000
_cell.length_c   1.000
_cell.angle_alpha   90.00
_cell.angle_beta   90.00
_cell.angle_gamma   90.00
#
_symmetry.space_group_name_H-M   'P 1'
#
loop_
_entity.id
_entity.type
_entity.pdbx_description
1 polymer ?
#
loop_
_entity_poly.entity_id
_entity_poly.type
_entity_poly.pdbx_seq_one_letter_code
_entity_poly.pdbx_strand_id
1 'polypeptide(L)'
;MSPTLTFKPIQRIGGDTGWYAWNWLWQLRGFIDLLVGGVGMRRGRAHFEILRVGDTVDFWRVEEHDPNHFLRLAAEMKLPGRAWLEFEVVGDDFSSTIRQTAIFDPVGLLGLIYWYALYPLHQLVFAGMLRGIADKTMPLNKPAKDESTKK
;
A
#
# COMPACT_ATOMS: atom_id res chain seq x y z
N MET A 1 -6.70 11.28 -15.20
CA MET A 1 -5.86 10.25 -15.83
C MET A 1 -6.67 8.99 -15.98
N SER A 2 -6.37 8.20 -16.99
CA SER A 2 -7.02 6.92 -17.19
C SER A 2 -6.70 5.93 -16.06
N PRO A 3 -7.63 5.02 -15.70
CA PRO A 3 -7.44 4.00 -14.67
C PRO A 3 -6.14 3.20 -14.81
N THR A 4 -5.75 2.88 -16.03
CA THR A 4 -4.50 2.14 -16.32
C THR A 4 -3.26 2.87 -15.82
N LEU A 5 -3.18 4.19 -16.00
CA LEU A 5 -2.03 4.98 -15.52
C LEU A 5 -2.07 5.13 -14.00
N THR A 6 -3.26 5.34 -13.46
CA THR A 6 -3.52 5.49 -12.01
C THR A 6 -3.24 4.21 -11.23
N PHE A 7 -3.41 3.04 -11.85
CA PHE A 7 -3.19 1.76 -11.20
C PHE A 7 -1.71 1.34 -11.16
N LYS A 8 -0.85 1.88 -12.03
CA LYS A 8 0.59 1.52 -12.07
C LYS A 8 1.31 1.75 -10.74
N PRO A 9 1.16 2.88 -10.03
CA PRO A 9 1.78 3.06 -8.72
C PRO A 9 1.24 2.07 -7.68
N ILE A 10 -0.05 1.73 -7.74
CA ILE A 10 -0.66 0.75 -6.84
C ILE A 10 0.01 -0.63 -7.00
N GLN A 11 0.27 -1.03 -8.25
CA GLN A 11 1.01 -2.26 -8.54
C GLN A 11 2.48 -2.22 -8.12
N ARG A 12 3.02 -1.05 -7.79
CA ARG A 12 4.43 -0.85 -7.38
C ARG A 12 4.59 -0.69 -5.87
N ILE A 13 3.52 -0.77 -5.08
CA ILE A 13 3.57 -0.72 -3.63
C ILE A 13 4.43 -1.87 -3.06
N GLY A 14 5.16 -1.57 -1.99
CA GLY A 14 6.04 -2.50 -1.27
C GLY A 14 7.43 -2.63 -1.88
N GLY A 15 8.24 -3.53 -1.31
CA GLY A 15 9.63 -3.75 -1.74
C GLY A 15 10.46 -2.45 -1.72
N ASP A 16 11.28 -2.22 -2.75
CA ASP A 16 12.18 -1.05 -2.83
C ASP A 16 11.44 0.29 -2.97
N THR A 17 10.19 0.28 -3.47
CA THR A 17 9.36 1.48 -3.59
C THR A 17 8.73 1.87 -2.25
N GLY A 18 8.50 0.89 -1.37
CA GLY A 18 7.79 1.05 -0.12
C GLY A 18 6.30 1.37 -0.33
N TRP A 19 5.68 1.92 0.71
CA TRP A 19 4.24 2.16 0.81
C TRP A 19 3.86 3.64 0.58
N TYR A 20 4.73 4.37 -0.11
CA TYR A 20 4.63 5.80 -0.43
C TYR A 20 4.56 6.79 0.74
N ALA A 21 4.22 6.33 1.95
CA ALA A 21 4.25 7.12 3.16
C ALA A 21 4.52 6.24 4.37
N TRP A 22 5.13 6.84 5.40
CA TRP A 22 5.33 6.21 6.70
C TRP A 22 5.99 4.82 6.66
N ASN A 23 6.91 4.59 5.71
CA ASN A 23 7.62 3.32 5.53
C ASN A 23 8.26 2.79 6.83
N TRP A 24 8.71 3.70 7.71
CA TRP A 24 9.27 3.34 9.01
C TRP A 24 8.24 2.72 9.97
N LEU A 25 6.96 3.12 9.92
CA LEU A 25 5.89 2.50 10.72
C LEU A 25 5.63 1.08 10.26
N TRP A 26 5.64 0.86 8.95
CA TRP A 26 5.53 -0.48 8.38
C TRP A 26 6.72 -1.36 8.78
N GLN A 27 7.94 -0.80 8.77
CA GLN A 27 9.15 -1.51 9.23
C GLN A 27 9.09 -1.84 10.72
N LEU A 28 8.70 -0.87 11.56
CA LEU A 28 8.51 -1.06 12.99
C LEU A 28 7.48 -2.15 13.24
N ARG A 29 6.36 -2.12 12.53
CA ARG A 29 5.32 -3.13 12.67
C ARG A 29 5.80 -4.52 12.26
N GLY A 30 6.50 -4.64 11.13
CA GLY A 30 7.11 -5.89 10.70
C GLY A 30 8.15 -6.41 11.70
N PHE A 31 8.90 -5.52 12.35
CA PHE A 31 9.84 -5.90 13.41
C PHE A 31 9.13 -6.42 14.66
N ILE A 32 8.08 -5.75 15.12
CA ILE A 32 7.25 -6.21 16.25
C ILE A 32 6.63 -7.58 15.92
N ASP A 33 6.13 -7.76 14.70
CA ASP A 33 5.58 -9.04 14.25
C ASP A 33 6.61 -10.16 14.34
N LEU A 34 7.85 -9.91 13.90
CA LEU A 34 8.93 -10.88 14.00
C LEU A 34 9.24 -11.25 15.47
N LEU A 35 9.24 -10.27 16.38
CA LEU A 35 9.47 -10.50 17.81
C LEU A 35 8.40 -11.40 18.45
N VAL A 36 7.15 -11.33 17.98
CA VAL A 36 6.06 -12.20 18.43
C VAL A 36 5.96 -13.51 17.62
N GLY A 37 6.97 -13.80 16.79
CA GLY A 37 7.08 -15.02 15.98
C GLY A 37 6.17 -15.05 14.76
N GLY A 38 5.83 -13.89 14.21
CA GLY A 38 5.16 -13.74 12.91
C GLY A 38 6.14 -13.80 11.74
N VAL A 39 5.64 -13.48 10.55
CA VAL A 39 6.41 -13.55 9.29
C VAL A 39 7.45 -12.42 9.16
N GLY A 40 7.24 -11.31 9.86
CA GLY A 40 8.04 -10.10 9.79
C GLY A 40 7.95 -9.37 8.44
N MET A 41 8.79 -8.35 8.24
CA MET A 41 8.93 -7.70 6.93
C MET A 41 9.91 -8.48 6.05
N ARG A 42 9.40 -9.37 5.19
CA ARG A 42 10.21 -9.98 4.12
C ARG A 42 10.31 -8.97 2.98
N ARG A 43 11.42 -8.22 2.91
CA ARG A 43 11.73 -7.27 1.82
C ARG A 43 11.99 -7.99 0.48
N GLY A 44 11.01 -8.73 -0.02
CA GLY A 44 11.12 -9.49 -1.24
C GLY A 44 9.80 -9.50 -2.00
N ARG A 45 9.85 -9.00 -3.23
CA ARG A 45 8.79 -9.15 -4.24
C ARG A 45 9.32 -10.07 -5.34
N ALA A 46 8.47 -10.95 -5.87
CA ALA A 46 8.86 -11.84 -6.97
C ALA A 46 9.12 -11.08 -8.30
N HIS A 47 8.27 -10.09 -8.64
CA HIS A 47 8.38 -9.32 -9.90
C HIS A 47 8.02 -7.85 -9.74
N PHE A 48 8.93 -6.92 -9.99
CA PHE A 48 8.77 -5.46 -9.79
C PHE A 48 7.56 -4.79 -10.50
N GLU A 49 7.08 -5.34 -11.61
CA GLU A 49 6.03 -4.68 -12.42
C GLU A 49 4.69 -5.40 -12.44
N ILE A 50 4.66 -6.71 -12.14
CA ILE A 50 3.45 -7.52 -12.24
C ILE A 50 3.19 -8.12 -10.85
N LEU A 51 1.98 -7.92 -10.33
CA LEU A 51 1.49 -8.66 -9.16
C LEU A 51 0.66 -9.82 -9.69
N ARG A 52 0.77 -10.98 -9.06
CA ARG A 52 -0.08 -12.14 -9.30
C ARG A 52 -0.74 -12.55 -8.00
N VAL A 53 -1.93 -13.13 -8.10
CA VAL A 53 -2.59 -13.75 -6.95
C VAL A 53 -1.65 -14.79 -6.33
N GLY A 54 -1.49 -14.70 -5.01
CA GLY A 54 -0.56 -15.51 -4.23
C GLY A 54 0.81 -14.87 -3.99
N ASP A 55 1.18 -13.82 -4.72
CA ASP A 55 2.45 -13.11 -4.49
C ASP A 55 2.46 -12.44 -3.11
N THR A 56 3.64 -12.38 -2.49
CA THR A 56 3.83 -11.68 -1.22
C THR A 56 4.44 -10.30 -1.45
N VAL A 57 3.87 -9.30 -0.78
CA VAL A 57 4.34 -7.91 -0.74
C VAL A 57 4.61 -7.57 0.73
N ASP A 58 5.86 -7.66 1.16
CA ASP A 58 6.28 -7.54 2.55
C ASP A 58 5.63 -8.60 3.47
N PHE A 59 4.61 -8.19 4.24
CA PHE A 59 3.81 -9.06 5.12
C PHE A 59 2.36 -9.18 4.63
N TRP A 60 2.10 -8.77 3.39
CA TRP A 60 0.82 -8.94 2.72
C TRP A 60 0.90 -10.02 1.66
N ARG A 61 -0.20 -10.72 1.44
CA ARG A 61 -0.40 -11.63 0.31
C ARG A 61 -1.43 -11.05 -0.64
N VAL A 62 -1.14 -11.08 -1.94
CA VAL A 62 -2.11 -10.74 -2.97
C VAL A 62 -3.18 -11.83 -2.98
N GLU A 63 -4.40 -11.48 -2.58
CA GLU A 63 -5.53 -12.41 -2.56
C GLU A 63 -6.35 -12.30 -3.84
N GLU A 64 -6.51 -11.08 -4.36
CA GLU A 64 -7.26 -10.81 -5.58
C GLU A 64 -6.58 -9.69 -6.35
N HIS A 65 -6.50 -9.84 -7.67
CA HIS A 65 -5.89 -8.85 -8.54
C HIS A 65 -6.60 -8.84 -9.89
N ASP A 66 -7.26 -7.72 -10.18
CA ASP A 66 -7.82 -7.38 -11.48
C ASP A 66 -6.97 -6.25 -12.09
N PRO A 67 -6.21 -6.51 -13.17
CA PRO A 67 -5.35 -5.52 -13.79
C PRO A 67 -6.09 -4.21 -14.09
N ASN A 68 -5.51 -3.08 -13.65
CA ASN A 68 -6.00 -1.72 -13.84
C ASN A 68 -7.25 -1.31 -13.04
N HIS A 69 -7.86 -2.24 -12.29
CA HIS A 69 -9.13 -2.00 -11.61
C HIS A 69 -9.10 -2.30 -10.12
N PHE A 70 -8.57 -3.45 -9.71
CA PHE A 70 -8.70 -3.90 -8.32
C PHE A 70 -7.47 -4.67 -7.81
N LEU A 71 -7.11 -4.43 -6.55
CA LEU A 71 -6.08 -5.18 -5.83
C LEU A 71 -6.51 -5.36 -4.38
N ARG A 72 -6.59 -6.62 -3.92
CA ARG A 72 -6.78 -6.99 -2.51
C ARG A 72 -5.52 -7.64 -1.96
N LEU A 73 -5.08 -7.10 -0.82
CA LEU A 73 -3.94 -7.57 -0.06
C LEU A 73 -4.42 -8.08 1.30
N ALA A 74 -4.17 -9.34 1.63
CA ALA A 74 -4.46 -9.93 2.94
C ALA A 74 -3.22 -9.85 3.83
N ALA A 75 -3.36 -9.40 5.09
CA ALA A 75 -2.26 -9.35 6.03
C ALA A 75 -1.92 -10.75 6.58
N GLU A 76 -0.65 -11.14 6.51
CA GLU A 76 -0.14 -12.42 7.03
C GLU A 76 0.51 -12.31 8.42
N MET A 77 0.77 -11.08 8.86
CA MET A 77 1.32 -10.83 10.19
C MET A 77 0.34 -11.21 11.31
N LYS A 78 0.87 -11.44 12.51
CA LYS A 78 0.08 -11.72 13.71
C LYS A 78 -0.68 -10.45 14.12
N LEU A 79 -2.00 -10.58 14.08
CA LEU A 79 -2.97 -9.61 14.58
C LEU A 79 -3.97 -10.35 15.49
N PRO A 80 -4.62 -9.66 16.42
CA PRO A 80 -5.83 -10.16 17.09
C PRO A 80 -7.05 -10.10 16.15
N GLY A 81 -6.93 -10.69 14.97
CA GLY A 81 -7.90 -10.58 13.88
C GLY A 81 -7.30 -10.88 12.51
N ARG A 82 -8.05 -10.59 11.46
CA ARG A 82 -7.61 -10.62 10.05
C ARG A 82 -7.72 -9.22 9.46
N ALA A 83 -6.82 -8.85 8.56
CA ALA A 83 -6.86 -7.54 7.92
C ALA A 83 -6.69 -7.66 6.41
N TRP A 84 -7.37 -6.79 5.69
CA TRP A 84 -7.21 -6.62 4.26
C TRP A 84 -7.03 -5.15 3.91
N LEU A 85 -6.28 -4.92 2.84
CA LEU A 85 -6.15 -3.62 2.23
C LEU A 85 -6.52 -3.76 0.75
N GLU A 86 -7.56 -3.04 0.37
CA GLU A 86 -8.10 -3.03 -0.98
C GLU A 86 -7.80 -1.70 -1.64
N PHE A 87 -7.49 -1.78 -2.93
CA PHE A 87 -7.38 -0.65 -3.82
C PHE A 87 -8.28 -0.89 -5.02
N GLU A 88 -9.16 0.05 -5.29
CA GLU A 88 -10.01 0.06 -6.47
C GLU A 88 -9.79 1.35 -7.23
N VAL A 89 -9.74 1.27 -8.56
CA VAL A 89 -9.66 2.43 -9.45
C VAL A 89 -10.83 2.39 -10.41
N VAL A 90 -11.69 3.42 -10.31
CA VAL A 90 -12.89 3.58 -11.14
C VAL A 90 -12.79 4.90 -11.89
N GLY A 91 -13.07 4.90 -13.18
CA GLY A 91 -12.99 6.10 -14.00
C GLY A 91 -13.11 5.84 -15.50
N ASP A 92 -12.87 6.90 -16.26
CA ASP A 92 -12.81 6.93 -17.72
C ASP A 92 -11.41 7.34 -18.21
N ASP A 93 -11.22 7.51 -19.51
CA ASP A 93 -9.92 7.86 -20.09
C ASP A 93 -9.38 9.22 -19.61
N PHE A 94 -10.23 10.10 -19.08
CA PHE A 94 -9.87 11.45 -18.69
C PHE A 94 -9.67 11.58 -17.18
N SER A 95 -10.42 10.84 -16.37
CA SER A 95 -10.45 10.97 -14.91
C SER A 95 -10.64 9.61 -14.22
N SER A 96 -10.04 9.48 -13.04
CA SER A 96 -10.13 8.25 -12.24
C SER A 96 -10.14 8.58 -10.76
N THR A 97 -10.91 7.83 -10.00
CA THR A 97 -10.98 7.87 -8.55
C THR A 97 -10.31 6.63 -7.98
N ILE A 98 -9.39 6.82 -7.03
CA ILE A 98 -8.79 5.72 -6.26
C ILE A 98 -9.57 5.58 -4.96
N ARG A 99 -10.14 4.40 -4.72
CA ARG A 99 -10.72 4.02 -3.44
C ARG A 99 -9.74 3.09 -2.73
N GLN A 100 -9.25 3.51 -1.57
CA GLN A 100 -8.50 2.67 -0.65
C GLN A 100 -9.42 2.24 0.48
N THR A 101 -9.51 0.94 0.77
CA THR A 101 -10.35 0.40 1.84
C THR A 101 -9.54 -0.53 2.72
N ALA A 102 -9.42 -0.20 4.00
CA ALA A 102 -8.80 -1.05 5.00
C ALA A 102 -9.88 -1.79 5.77
N ILE A 103 -9.92 -3.11 5.65
CA ILE A 103 -10.89 -3.99 6.30
C ILE A 103 -10.18 -4.69 7.45
N PHE A 104 -10.82 -4.73 8.61
CA PHE A 104 -10.34 -5.48 9.76
C PHE A 104 -11.47 -6.32 10.34
N ASP A 105 -11.20 -7.61 10.48
CA ASP A 105 -12.08 -8.59 11.10
C ASP A 105 -11.51 -8.95 12.47
N PRO A 106 -11.94 -8.24 13.54
CA PRO A 106 -11.39 -8.41 14.88
C PRO A 106 -11.81 -9.74 15.49
N VAL A 107 -10.87 -10.43 16.16
CA VAL A 107 -11.18 -11.60 16.98
C VAL A 107 -11.23 -11.19 18.45
N GLY A 108 -12.43 -11.23 19.02
CA GLY A 108 -12.68 -10.92 20.43
C GLY A 108 -12.44 -9.45 20.82
N LEU A 109 -12.45 -9.18 22.13
CA LEU A 109 -12.33 -7.83 22.67
C LEU A 109 -10.95 -7.21 22.40
N LEU A 110 -9.89 -8.01 22.46
CA LEU A 110 -8.52 -7.55 22.17
C LEU A 110 -8.39 -7.06 20.73
N GLY A 111 -9.07 -7.71 19.77
CA GLY A 111 -9.15 -7.27 18.39
C GLY A 111 -9.80 -5.89 18.25
N LEU A 112 -10.93 -5.68 18.91
CA LEU A 112 -11.62 -4.39 18.90
C LEU A 112 -10.76 -3.27 19.50
N ILE A 113 -10.18 -3.50 20.69
CA ILE A 113 -9.31 -2.52 21.35
C ILE A 113 -8.13 -2.17 20.45
N TYR A 114 -7.50 -3.18 19.86
CA TYR A 114 -6.39 -3.02 18.94
C TYR A 114 -6.77 -2.15 17.72
N TRP A 115 -7.93 -2.43 17.11
CA TRP A 115 -8.42 -1.68 15.95
C TRP A 115 -8.67 -0.21 16.27
N TYR A 116 -9.41 0.07 17.35
CA TYR A 116 -9.75 1.44 17.74
C TYR A 116 -8.54 2.24 18.23
N ALA A 117 -7.59 1.59 18.92
CA ALA A 117 -6.36 2.25 19.35
C ALA A 117 -5.51 2.71 18.16
N LEU A 118 -5.48 1.93 17.08
CA LEU A 118 -4.70 2.26 15.88
C LEU A 118 -5.47 3.04 14.82
N TYR A 119 -6.79 3.18 14.95
CA TYR A 119 -7.62 3.93 14.02
C TYR A 119 -7.08 5.34 13.65
N PRO A 120 -6.66 6.21 14.58
CA PRO A 120 -6.09 7.52 14.21
C PRO A 120 -4.77 7.39 13.42
N LEU A 121 -3.95 6.39 13.75
CA LEU A 121 -2.72 6.10 13.02
C LEU A 121 -3.01 5.60 11.61
N HIS A 122 -4.00 4.72 11.46
CA HIS A 122 -4.47 4.22 10.17
C HIS A 122 -4.89 5.37 9.25
N GLN A 123 -5.65 6.34 9.76
CA GLN A 123 -6.05 7.51 8.98
C GLN A 123 -4.85 8.29 8.43
N LEU A 124 -3.82 8.52 9.26
CA LEU A 124 -2.59 9.21 8.84
C LEU A 124 -1.79 8.42 7.79
N VAL A 125 -1.62 7.11 8.02
CA VAL A 125 -0.84 6.23 7.13
C VAL A 125 -1.53 6.07 5.78
N PHE A 126 -2.84 5.79 5.77
CA PHE A 126 -3.63 5.59 4.56
C PHE A 126 -3.81 6.88 3.77
N ALA A 127 -4.05 8.02 4.43
CA ALA A 127 -4.08 9.32 3.74
C ALA A 127 -2.74 9.66 3.08
N GLY A 128 -1.61 9.37 3.75
CA GLY A 128 -0.29 9.54 3.17
C GLY A 128 -0.05 8.64 1.96
N MET A 129 -0.50 7.38 2.05
CA MET A 129 -0.39 6.41 0.97
C MET A 129 -1.17 6.84 -0.28
N LEU A 130 -2.43 7.24 -0.12
CA LEU A 130 -3.25 7.75 -1.22
C LEU A 130 -2.61 8.97 -1.89
N ARG A 131 -2.08 9.93 -1.11
CA ARG A 131 -1.37 11.09 -1.65
C ARG A 131 -0.16 10.69 -2.47
N GLY A 132 0.69 9.80 -1.95
CA GLY A 132 1.87 9.36 -2.67
C GLY A 132 1.54 8.55 -3.93
N ILE A 133 0.45 7.77 -3.94
CA ILE A 133 -0.05 7.12 -5.15
C ILE A 133 -0.48 8.18 -6.19
N ALA A 134 -1.24 9.20 -5.77
CA ALA A 134 -1.66 10.29 -6.64
C ALA A 134 -0.47 11.07 -7.22
N ASP A 135 0.53 11.39 -6.40
CA ASP A 135 1.75 12.10 -6.82
C ASP A 135 2.57 11.30 -7.84
N LYS A 136 2.56 9.96 -7.77
CA LYS A 136 3.24 9.09 -8.73
C LYS A 136 2.42 8.86 -10.00
N THR A 137 1.11 9.06 -9.92
CA THR A 137 0.20 8.97 -11.07
C THR A 137 0.35 10.22 -11.93
N MET A 138 0.43 11.40 -11.30
CA MET A 138 0.70 12.64 -12.01
C MET A 138 2.14 12.62 -12.53
N PRO A 139 2.40 12.80 -13.84
CA PRO A 139 3.75 13.10 -14.29
C PRO A 139 4.12 14.39 -13.59
N LEU A 140 5.12 14.30 -12.71
CA LEU A 140 5.72 15.47 -12.11
C LEU A 140 6.02 16.43 -13.26
N ASN A 141 5.33 17.58 -13.28
CA ASN A 141 5.86 18.76 -13.92
C ASN A 141 7.10 19.15 -13.12
N LYS A 142 8.17 18.37 -13.26
CA LYS A 142 9.49 18.73 -12.78
C LYS A 142 9.84 19.96 -13.61
N PRO A 143 9.97 21.17 -13.03
CA PRO A 143 10.62 22.23 -13.77
C PRO A 143 11.97 21.67 -14.20
N ALA A 144 12.28 21.80 -15.50
CA ALA A 144 13.59 21.47 -16.02
C ALA A 144 14.61 22.14 -15.09
N LYS A 145 15.52 21.35 -14.51
CA LYS A 145 16.67 21.93 -13.84
C LYS A 145 17.43 22.67 -14.94
N ASP A 146 17.30 23.98 -14.93
CA ASP A 146 18.09 24.86 -15.75
C ASP A 146 19.54 24.72 -15.28
N GLU A 147 20.35 24.00 -16.07
CA GLU A 147 21.80 23.90 -15.87
C GLU A 147 22.55 25.18 -16.29
N SER A 148 21.86 26.33 -16.42
CA SER A 148 22.48 27.62 -16.77
C SER A 148 23.04 28.41 -15.57
N THR A 149 23.74 27.78 -14.63
CA THR A 149 24.68 28.56 -13.77
C THR A 149 25.87 27.74 -13.30
N LYS A 150 26.72 27.36 -14.26
CA LYS A 150 28.16 27.37 -14.04
C LYS A 150 28.76 28.48 -14.90
N LYS A 151 29.03 29.62 -14.26
CA LYS A 151 29.98 30.62 -14.74
C LYS A 151 31.08 30.74 -13.70
#